data_AF-A0AAE9AB44-F1
#
_entry.id   AF-A0AAE9AB44-F1
#
_cell.length_a   1.000
_cell.length_b   1.000
_cell.length_c   1.000
_cell.angle_alpha   90.00
_cell.angle_beta   90.00
_cell.angle_gamma   90.00
#
_symmetry.space_group_name_H-M   'P 1'
#
loop_
_entity.id
_entity.type
_entity.pdbx_description
1 polymer ?
#
loop_
_entity_poly.entity_id
_entity_poly.type
_entity_poly.pdbx_seq_one_letter_code
_entity_poly.pdbx_strand_id
1 'polypeptide(L)'
;MRCSVCGWIGAFLCCVLCSGIVCFVIFGGTIFVTFFALFTAINHCEGPDLVAAQKCAPMVADLVNATLRFEPRFDDQESDHMQKMVEQCGETTRCIKDVKCLSYRIEFIRTGKLCDVFAFIKDEFGQCALKLKKKATEGNVECLNFLFQKEAKCEGWMENQKCIDKEIEEQCGYAMLKRFGEISKDFVLGNCKRIENATGAPTITSR
;
A
#
# COMPACT_ATOMS: atom_id res chain seq x y z
N MET A 1 -17.26 2.39 68.17
CA MET A 1 -16.26 1.89 67.20
C MET A 1 -16.58 2.39 65.79
N ARG A 2 -16.23 3.64 65.42
CA ARG A 2 -16.44 4.13 64.03
C ARG A 2 -15.29 4.98 63.47
N CYS A 3 -14.24 5.30 64.25
CA CYS A 3 -13.16 6.17 63.78
C CYS A 3 -11.92 5.46 63.21
N SER A 4 -11.79 4.13 63.35
CA SER A 4 -10.58 3.41 62.90
C SER A 4 -10.60 3.02 61.41
N VAL A 5 -11.79 2.74 60.86
CA VAL A 5 -11.94 2.22 59.49
C VAL A 5 -11.72 3.31 58.43
N CYS A 6 -12.08 4.55 58.72
CA CYS A 6 -11.93 5.68 57.79
C CYS A 6 -10.45 6.07 57.58
N GLY A 7 -9.62 5.97 58.64
CA GLY A 7 -8.17 6.25 58.57
C GLY A 7 -7.40 5.21 57.76
N TRP A 8 -7.79 3.92 57.85
CA TRP A 8 -7.15 2.84 57.10
C TRP A 8 -7.49 2.89 55.61
N ILE A 9 -8.72 3.23 55.23
CA ILE A 9 -9.11 3.40 53.82
C ILE A 9 -8.39 4.60 53.20
N GLY A 10 -8.26 5.71 53.93
CA GLY A 10 -7.52 6.89 53.47
C GLY A 10 -6.03 6.60 53.26
N ALA A 11 -5.38 5.89 54.20
CA ALA A 11 -3.98 5.49 54.06
C ALA A 11 -3.76 4.49 52.91
N PHE A 12 -4.68 3.54 52.71
CA PHE A 12 -4.61 2.59 51.62
C PHE A 12 -4.78 3.26 50.25
N LEU A 13 -5.74 4.18 50.11
CA LEU A 13 -5.93 4.97 48.90
C LEU A 13 -4.72 5.86 48.60
N CYS A 14 -4.10 6.47 49.61
CA CYS A 14 -2.88 7.25 49.42
C CYS A 14 -1.71 6.38 48.94
N CYS A 15 -1.52 5.18 49.52
CA CYS A 15 -0.47 4.26 49.07
C CYS A 15 -0.71 3.71 47.66
N VAL A 16 -1.97 3.41 47.30
CA VAL A 16 -2.34 2.93 45.95
C VAL A 16 -2.21 4.06 44.92
N LEU A 17 -2.59 5.30 45.27
CA LEU A 17 -2.41 6.46 44.39
C LEU A 17 -0.94 6.83 44.23
N CYS A 18 -0.15 6.85 45.30
CA CYS A 18 1.29 7.12 45.21
C CYS A 18 2.03 6.02 44.43
N SER A 19 1.73 4.75 44.66
CA SER A 19 2.33 3.65 43.88
C SER A 19 1.86 3.65 42.42
N GLY A 20 0.58 3.94 42.17
CA GLY A 20 0.03 4.09 40.82
C GLY A 20 0.65 5.25 40.04
N ILE A 21 0.83 6.42 40.67
CA ILE A 21 1.47 7.58 40.07
C ILE A 21 2.96 7.30 39.80
N VAL A 22 3.68 6.67 40.73
CA VAL A 22 5.08 6.30 40.53
C VAL A 22 5.22 5.29 39.38
N CYS A 23 4.35 4.27 39.33
CA CYS A 23 4.32 3.34 38.19
C CYS A 23 3.97 4.07 36.89
N PHE A 24 2.99 4.97 36.87
CA PHE A 24 2.63 5.71 35.66
C PHE A 24 3.75 6.64 35.18
N VAL A 25 4.48 7.28 36.10
CA VAL A 25 5.63 8.13 35.75
C VAL A 25 6.82 7.30 35.25
N ILE A 26 7.10 6.15 35.86
CA ILE A 26 8.19 5.28 35.42
C ILE A 26 7.84 4.61 34.09
N PHE A 27 6.69 3.92 34.00
CA PHE A 27 6.27 3.25 32.77
C PHE A 27 5.96 4.25 31.66
N GLY A 28 5.16 5.29 31.94
CA GLY A 28 4.85 6.35 30.99
C GLY A 28 6.10 7.12 30.55
N GLY A 29 7.02 7.39 31.48
CA GLY A 29 8.32 8.01 31.18
C GLY A 29 9.19 7.12 30.29
N THR A 30 9.31 5.82 30.59
CA THR A 30 10.05 4.90 29.71
C THR A 30 9.44 4.75 28.34
N ILE A 31 8.10 4.68 28.22
CA ILE A 31 7.39 4.64 26.94
C ILE A 31 7.62 5.94 26.17
N PHE A 32 7.53 7.09 26.84
CA PHE A 32 7.76 8.39 26.21
C PHE A 32 9.21 8.53 25.72
N VAL A 33 10.20 8.17 26.55
CA VAL A 33 11.62 8.24 26.18
C VAL A 33 11.95 7.27 25.04
N THR A 34 11.43 6.04 25.08
CA THR A 34 11.64 5.07 23.99
C THR A 34 10.96 5.51 22.70
N PHE A 35 9.75 6.06 22.77
CA PHE A 35 9.07 6.62 21.60
C PHE A 35 9.83 7.83 21.05
N PHE A 36 10.31 8.73 21.89
CA PHE A 36 11.07 9.92 21.47
C PHE A 36 12.44 9.53 20.91
N ALA A 37 13.11 8.53 21.46
CA ALA A 37 14.34 7.97 20.93
C ALA A 37 14.11 7.31 19.57
N LEU A 38 13.01 6.56 19.39
CA LEU A 38 12.61 6.02 18.08
C LEU A 38 12.30 7.15 17.10
N PHE A 39 11.53 8.15 17.52
CA PHE A 39 11.15 9.28 16.67
C PHE A 39 12.36 10.09 16.23
N THR A 40 13.31 10.35 17.13
CA THR A 40 14.57 11.01 16.80
C THR A 40 15.44 10.14 15.90
N ALA A 41 15.59 8.85 16.18
CA ALA A 41 16.32 7.92 15.30
C ALA A 41 15.69 7.78 13.90
N ILE A 42 14.36 7.83 13.80
CA ILE A 42 13.63 7.78 12.53
C ILE A 42 13.84 9.06 11.70
N ASN A 43 13.90 10.22 12.35
CA ASN A 43 14.00 11.51 11.69
C ASN A 43 15.45 12.03 11.58
N HIS A 44 16.40 11.38 12.25
CA HIS A 44 17.82 11.75 12.16
C HIS A 44 18.41 11.16 10.88
N CYS A 45 18.60 12.01 9.89
CA CYS A 45 19.35 11.68 8.69
C CYS A 45 20.69 12.40 8.75
N GLU A 46 21.77 11.62 8.69
CA GLU A 46 23.12 12.18 8.62
C GLU A 46 23.24 13.05 7.37
N GLY A 47 24.06 14.12 7.44
CA GLY A 47 24.23 15.07 6.35
C GLY A 47 24.44 14.46 4.95
N PRO A 48 25.29 13.43 4.78
CA PRO A 48 25.49 12.79 3.47
C PRO A 48 24.23 12.08 2.94
N ASP A 49 23.50 11.40 3.82
CA ASP A 49 22.25 10.72 3.49
C ASP A 49 21.13 11.72 3.17
N LEU A 50 21.10 12.86 3.85
CA LEU A 50 20.17 13.95 3.54
C LEU A 50 20.44 14.54 2.15
N VAL A 51 21.72 14.74 1.79
CA VAL A 51 22.10 15.22 0.45
C VAL A 51 21.77 14.19 -0.63
N ALA A 52 22.01 12.90 -0.37
CA ALA A 52 21.62 11.83 -1.29
C ALA A 52 20.09 11.77 -1.47
N ALA A 53 19.34 11.87 -0.37
CA ALA A 53 17.88 11.92 -0.40
C ALA A 53 17.36 13.12 -1.21
N GLN A 54 17.94 14.31 -1.01
CA GLN A 54 17.57 15.52 -1.76
C GLN A 54 17.83 15.40 -3.27
N LYS A 55 18.88 14.67 -3.67
CA LYS A 55 19.15 14.40 -5.10
C LYS A 55 18.11 13.47 -5.72
N CYS A 56 17.60 12.51 -4.96
CA CYS A 56 16.57 11.56 -5.43
C CYS A 56 15.14 12.10 -5.29
N ALA A 57 14.90 13.07 -4.41
CA ALA A 57 13.59 13.69 -4.18
C ALA A 57 12.86 14.13 -5.47
N PRO A 58 13.48 14.80 -6.46
CA PRO A 58 12.78 15.15 -7.69
C PRO A 58 12.32 13.93 -8.49
N MET A 59 13.12 12.86 -8.54
CA MET A 59 12.74 11.61 -9.23
C MET A 59 11.54 10.93 -8.55
N VAL A 60 11.52 10.92 -7.21
CA VAL A 60 10.37 10.42 -6.45
C VAL A 60 9.13 11.26 -6.72
N ALA A 61 9.26 12.58 -6.73
CA ALA A 61 8.15 13.49 -6.98
C ALA A 61 7.58 13.30 -8.40
N ASP A 62 8.45 13.17 -9.40
CA ASP A 62 8.06 12.91 -10.78
C ASP A 62 7.35 11.56 -10.92
N LEU A 63 7.88 10.52 -10.27
CA LEU A 63 7.25 9.21 -10.24
C LEU A 63 5.87 9.27 -9.56
N VAL A 64 5.74 9.94 -8.41
CA VAL A 64 4.46 10.13 -7.73
C VAL A 64 3.47 10.86 -8.64
N ASN A 65 3.87 11.95 -9.29
CA ASN A 65 3.01 12.68 -10.21
C ASN A 65 2.58 11.83 -11.42
N ALA A 66 3.48 11.01 -11.96
CA ALA A 66 3.17 10.09 -13.05
C ALA A 66 2.18 9.00 -12.61
N THR A 67 2.40 8.39 -11.44
CA THR A 67 1.50 7.37 -10.86
C THR A 67 0.12 7.91 -10.47
N LEU A 68 -0.01 9.21 -10.19
CA LEU A 68 -1.32 9.85 -9.97
C LEU A 68 -2.12 9.99 -11.26
N ARG A 69 -1.46 10.08 -12.42
CA ARG A 69 -2.11 10.27 -13.72
C ARG A 69 -2.33 8.96 -14.47
N PHE A 70 -1.53 7.94 -14.15
CA PHE A 70 -1.55 6.66 -14.84
C PHE A 70 -1.82 5.53 -13.85
N GLU A 71 -3.03 4.99 -13.93
CA GLU A 71 -3.41 3.80 -13.18
C GLU A 71 -3.02 2.55 -13.98
N PRO A 72 -2.24 1.62 -13.41
CA PRO A 72 -1.85 0.40 -14.11
C PRO A 72 -3.07 -0.38 -14.57
N ARG A 73 -3.10 -0.92 -15.79
CA ARG A 73 -4.15 -1.86 -16.21
C ARG A 73 -3.51 -3.08 -16.84
N PHE A 74 -4.16 -4.23 -16.66
CA PHE A 74 -3.69 -5.50 -17.24
C PHE A 74 -3.70 -5.51 -18.78
N ASP A 75 -4.40 -4.57 -19.42
CA ASP A 75 -4.41 -4.38 -20.88
C ASP A 75 -3.23 -3.55 -21.40
N ASP A 76 -2.55 -2.79 -20.53
CA ASP A 76 -1.54 -1.79 -20.91
C ASP A 76 -0.13 -2.39 -21.08
N GLN A 77 0.04 -3.72 -21.11
CA GLN A 77 1.37 -4.37 -21.04
C GLN A 77 2.31 -3.99 -22.20
N GLU A 78 1.76 -3.67 -23.38
CA GLU A 78 2.49 -3.27 -24.58
C GLU A 78 2.54 -1.74 -24.76
N SER A 79 1.99 -0.96 -23.83
CA SER A 79 1.94 0.49 -23.99
C SER A 79 3.31 1.15 -23.72
N ASP A 80 3.65 2.15 -24.54
CA ASP A 80 4.83 2.99 -24.33
C ASP A 80 4.82 3.68 -22.96
N HIS A 81 3.62 4.00 -22.45
CA HIS A 81 3.44 4.57 -21.13
C HIS A 81 3.83 3.58 -20.03
N MET A 82 3.40 2.32 -20.11
CA MET A 82 3.80 1.27 -19.18
C MET A 82 5.31 1.06 -19.19
N GLN A 83 5.95 1.09 -20.38
CA GLN A 83 7.40 0.99 -20.48
C GLN A 83 8.12 2.13 -19.76
N LYS A 84 7.71 3.38 -20.02
CA LYS A 84 8.29 4.56 -19.36
C LYS A 84 8.12 4.51 -17.84
N MET A 85 6.96 4.03 -17.36
CA MET A 85 6.71 3.88 -15.92
C MET A 85 7.67 2.86 -15.29
N VAL A 86 7.88 1.71 -15.92
CA VAL A 86 8.82 0.69 -15.42
C VAL A 86 10.26 1.22 -15.42
N GLU A 87 10.66 1.96 -16.45
CA GLU A 87 11.99 2.59 -16.52
C GLU A 87 12.19 3.65 -15.41
N GLN A 88 11.23 4.57 -15.25
CA GLN A 88 11.24 5.58 -14.19
C GLN A 88 11.25 4.96 -12.79
N CYS A 89 10.48 3.90 -12.59
CA CYS A 89 10.51 3.10 -11.37
C CYS A 89 11.90 2.52 -11.11
N GLY A 90 12.54 1.94 -12.13
CA GLY A 90 13.89 1.39 -12.04
C GLY A 90 14.94 2.44 -11.68
N GLU A 91 14.90 3.61 -12.33
CA GLU A 91 15.82 4.72 -12.05
C GLU A 91 15.65 5.27 -10.63
N THR A 92 14.40 5.52 -10.22
CA THR A 92 14.06 6.03 -8.88
C THR A 92 14.47 5.03 -7.80
N THR A 93 14.21 3.73 -8.02
CA THR A 93 14.61 2.66 -7.11
C THR A 93 16.12 2.59 -6.94
N ARG A 94 16.89 2.71 -8.04
CA ARG A 94 18.35 2.74 -7.99
C ARG A 94 18.86 3.94 -7.21
N CYS A 95 18.26 5.11 -7.40
CA CYS A 95 18.65 6.33 -6.67
C CYS A 95 18.48 6.16 -5.15
N ILE A 96 17.36 5.57 -4.72
CA ILE A 96 17.00 5.49 -3.29
C ILE A 96 17.63 4.29 -2.58
N LYS A 97 18.14 3.31 -3.34
CA LYS A 97 18.75 2.10 -2.78
C LYS A 97 19.79 2.39 -1.70
N ASP A 98 20.57 3.46 -1.88
CA ASP A 98 21.66 3.84 -0.99
C ASP A 98 21.27 4.93 0.02
N VAL A 99 20.05 5.47 -0.05
CA VAL A 99 19.54 6.48 0.88
C VAL A 99 19.10 5.78 2.18
N LYS A 100 19.83 5.99 3.28
CA LYS A 100 19.48 5.39 4.59
C LYS A 100 18.42 6.16 5.36
N CYS A 101 18.10 7.37 4.91
CA CYS A 101 17.14 8.25 5.55
C CYS A 101 15.73 7.64 5.55
N LEU A 102 15.25 7.22 6.72
CA LEU A 102 14.03 6.42 6.84
C LEU A 102 12.78 7.17 6.37
N SER A 103 12.69 8.47 6.68
CA SER A 103 11.57 9.33 6.27
C SER A 103 11.38 9.36 4.75
N TYR A 104 12.47 9.51 3.99
CA TYR A 104 12.45 9.46 2.52
C TYR A 104 12.17 8.05 1.99
N ARG A 105 12.70 7.01 2.65
CA ARG A 105 12.41 5.62 2.28
C ARG A 105 10.93 5.28 2.47
N ILE A 106 10.25 5.79 3.48
CA ILE A 106 8.82 5.51 3.72
C ILE A 106 7.96 6.02 2.56
N GLU A 107 8.21 7.24 2.10
CA GLU A 107 7.49 7.82 0.96
C GLU A 107 7.74 7.02 -0.31
N PHE A 108 8.99 6.62 -0.54
CA PHE A 108 9.33 5.71 -1.64
C PHE A 108 8.71 4.33 -1.51
N ILE A 109 8.65 3.71 -0.33
CA ILE A 109 8.06 2.37 -0.13
C ILE A 109 6.62 2.33 -0.61
N ARG A 110 5.87 3.42 -0.41
CA ARG A 110 4.48 3.51 -0.89
C ARG A 110 4.40 3.50 -2.42
N THR A 111 5.27 4.25 -3.08
CA THR A 111 5.33 4.35 -4.55
C THR A 111 5.98 3.11 -5.18
N GLY A 112 6.95 2.51 -4.49
CA GLY A 112 7.67 1.29 -4.91
C GLY A 112 6.74 0.09 -5.04
N LYS A 113 5.73 -0.04 -4.18
CA LYS A 113 4.68 -1.05 -4.37
C LYS A 113 3.95 -0.91 -5.71
N LEU A 114 3.72 0.32 -6.18
CA LEU A 114 3.11 0.53 -7.49
C LEU A 114 4.07 0.19 -8.63
N CYS A 115 5.36 0.43 -8.43
CA CYS A 115 6.41 0.00 -9.36
C CYS A 115 6.44 -1.51 -9.54
N ASP A 116 6.26 -2.28 -8.46
CA ASP A 116 6.14 -3.74 -8.52
C ASP A 116 4.93 -4.17 -9.37
N VAL A 117 3.81 -3.42 -9.31
CA VAL A 117 2.63 -3.68 -10.14
C VAL A 117 2.93 -3.41 -11.63
N PHE A 118 3.57 -2.29 -11.97
CA PHE A 118 3.92 -2.00 -13.37
C PHE A 118 4.89 -3.04 -13.95
N ALA A 119 5.92 -3.40 -13.19
CA ALA A 119 6.87 -4.44 -13.59
C ALA A 119 6.18 -5.80 -13.75
N PHE A 120 5.31 -6.17 -12.82
CA PHE A 120 4.51 -7.39 -12.94
C PHE A 120 3.67 -7.40 -14.21
N ILE A 121 2.89 -6.34 -14.48
CA ILE A 121 2.00 -6.29 -15.66
C ILE A 121 2.81 -6.38 -16.96
N LYS A 122 3.92 -5.64 -17.05
CA LYS A 122 4.75 -5.58 -18.26
C LYS A 122 5.52 -6.88 -18.50
N ASP A 123 6.25 -7.34 -17.49
CA ASP A 123 7.29 -8.36 -17.67
C ASP A 123 6.79 -9.76 -17.28
N GLU A 124 6.25 -9.92 -16.06
CA GLU A 124 5.85 -11.24 -15.53
C GLU A 124 4.52 -11.71 -16.14
N PHE A 125 3.51 -10.84 -16.12
CA PHE A 125 2.15 -11.13 -16.55
C PHE A 125 1.95 -10.91 -18.05
N GLY A 126 2.82 -10.15 -18.73
CA GLY A 126 2.61 -9.75 -20.13
C GLY A 126 2.35 -10.92 -21.08
N GLN A 127 3.13 -12.00 -20.97
CA GLN A 127 2.90 -13.20 -21.79
C GLN A 127 1.61 -13.94 -21.42
N CYS A 128 1.26 -13.97 -20.14
CA CYS A 128 0.01 -14.55 -19.66
C CYS A 128 -1.19 -13.74 -20.16
N ALA A 129 -1.12 -12.41 -20.08
CA ALA A 129 -2.14 -11.49 -20.55
C ALA A 129 -2.43 -11.71 -22.04
N LEU A 130 -1.41 -11.90 -22.88
CA LEU A 130 -1.61 -12.20 -24.30
C LEU A 130 -2.38 -13.51 -24.54
N LYS A 131 -2.07 -14.58 -23.80
CA LYS A 131 -2.81 -15.85 -23.87
C LYS A 131 -4.26 -15.69 -23.42
N LEU A 132 -4.48 -14.95 -22.33
CA LEU A 132 -5.82 -14.70 -21.80
C LEU A 132 -6.64 -13.82 -22.73
N LYS A 133 -6.06 -12.78 -23.35
CA LYS A 133 -6.74 -11.95 -24.38
C LYS A 133 -7.18 -12.80 -25.58
N LYS A 134 -6.31 -13.70 -26.04
CA LYS A 134 -6.65 -14.65 -27.10
C LYS A 134 -7.81 -15.57 -26.68
N LYS A 135 -7.78 -16.11 -25.47
CA LYS A 135 -8.88 -16.95 -24.94
C LYS A 135 -10.18 -16.17 -24.71
N ALA A 136 -10.09 -14.90 -24.31
CA ALA A 136 -11.25 -14.03 -24.15
C ALA A 136 -11.99 -13.81 -25.47
N THR A 137 -11.23 -13.60 -26.55
CA THR A 137 -11.77 -13.33 -27.90
C THR A 137 -12.20 -14.59 -28.65
N GLU A 138 -11.41 -15.66 -28.60
CA GLU A 138 -11.70 -16.91 -29.32
C GLU A 138 -12.64 -17.84 -28.55
N GLY A 139 -12.50 -17.90 -27.22
CA GLY A 139 -13.28 -18.75 -26.33
C GLY A 139 -14.54 -18.09 -25.77
N ASN A 140 -14.75 -16.80 -26.06
CA ASN A 140 -15.86 -15.99 -25.55
C ASN A 140 -16.05 -16.07 -24.02
N VAL A 141 -14.94 -15.95 -23.28
CA VAL A 141 -14.95 -16.03 -21.82
C VAL A 141 -15.18 -14.64 -21.22
N GLU A 142 -16.41 -14.39 -20.76
CA GLU A 142 -16.86 -13.07 -20.26
C GLU A 142 -16.00 -12.54 -19.10
N CYS A 143 -15.56 -13.40 -18.18
CA CYS A 143 -14.75 -12.97 -17.04
C CYS A 143 -13.36 -12.45 -17.45
N LEU A 144 -12.82 -12.92 -18.58
CA LEU A 144 -11.56 -12.40 -19.12
C LEU A 144 -11.78 -11.06 -19.83
N ASN A 145 -12.94 -10.84 -20.47
CA ASN A 145 -13.30 -9.53 -20.98
C ASN A 145 -13.41 -8.49 -19.85
N PHE A 146 -13.90 -8.90 -18.67
CA PHE A 146 -13.90 -8.07 -17.48
C PHE A 146 -12.49 -7.73 -16.99
N LEU A 147 -11.52 -8.65 -17.08
CA LEU A 147 -10.12 -8.38 -16.68
C LEU A 147 -9.43 -7.31 -17.55
N PHE A 148 -9.74 -7.27 -18.85
CA PHE A 148 -9.12 -6.35 -19.83
C PHE A 148 -9.99 -5.14 -20.19
N GLN A 149 -11.09 -4.92 -19.46
CA GLN A 149 -11.96 -3.77 -19.71
C GLN A 149 -11.23 -2.45 -19.36
N LYS A 150 -11.56 -1.38 -20.10
CA LYS A 150 -10.92 -0.06 -19.93
C LYS A 150 -11.42 0.72 -18.70
N GLU A 151 -12.58 0.35 -18.17
CA GLU A 151 -13.20 0.99 -17.00
C GLU A 151 -12.92 0.17 -15.74
N ALA A 152 -12.35 0.77 -14.71
CA ALA A 152 -12.14 0.10 -13.42
C ALA A 152 -13.50 -0.11 -12.71
N LYS A 153 -14.16 -1.24 -13.00
CA LYS A 153 -15.37 -1.67 -12.30
C LYS A 153 -14.98 -2.57 -11.14
N CYS A 154 -15.17 -2.05 -9.94
CA CYS A 154 -15.01 -2.79 -8.70
C CYS A 154 -16.20 -3.72 -8.43
N GLU A 155 -17.37 -3.29 -8.90
CA GLU A 155 -18.59 -4.07 -8.91
C GLU A 155 -18.41 -5.27 -9.85
N GLY A 156 -18.67 -6.46 -9.33
CA GLY A 156 -18.47 -7.72 -10.06
C GLY A 156 -17.05 -8.31 -10.01
N TRP A 157 -16.07 -7.66 -9.36
CA TRP A 157 -14.72 -8.25 -9.25
C TRP A 157 -14.75 -9.59 -8.50
N MET A 158 -15.43 -9.65 -7.34
CA MET A 158 -15.54 -10.87 -6.54
C MET A 158 -16.22 -12.03 -7.30
N GLU A 159 -17.16 -11.70 -8.19
CA GLU A 159 -17.90 -12.67 -9.00
C GLU A 159 -17.03 -13.21 -10.13
N ASN A 160 -16.28 -12.33 -10.80
CA ASN A 160 -15.39 -12.70 -11.91
C ASN A 160 -14.05 -13.28 -11.44
N GLN A 161 -13.61 -12.99 -10.21
CA GLN A 161 -12.29 -13.37 -9.71
C GLN A 161 -12.06 -14.88 -9.75
N LYS A 162 -13.05 -15.69 -9.33
CA LYS A 162 -12.92 -17.16 -9.37
C LYS A 162 -12.72 -17.70 -10.79
N CYS A 163 -13.38 -17.08 -11.76
CA CYS A 163 -13.24 -17.44 -13.16
C CYS A 163 -11.87 -17.01 -13.69
N ILE A 164 -11.45 -15.78 -13.39
CA ILE A 164 -10.13 -15.25 -13.78
C ILE A 164 -8.99 -16.11 -13.19
N ASP A 165 -9.07 -16.45 -11.91
CA ASP A 165 -8.07 -17.27 -11.22
C ASP A 165 -7.92 -18.65 -11.89
N LYS A 166 -9.05 -19.29 -12.21
CA LYS A 166 -9.07 -20.58 -12.92
C LYS A 166 -8.43 -20.47 -14.30
N GLU A 167 -8.77 -19.43 -15.05
CA GLU A 167 -8.23 -19.20 -16.39
C GLU A 167 -6.72 -18.91 -16.37
N ILE A 168 -6.24 -18.16 -15.37
CA ILE A 168 -4.80 -17.92 -15.17
C ILE A 168 -4.08 -19.24 -14.84
N GLU A 169 -4.63 -20.06 -13.95
CA GLU A 169 -4.04 -21.35 -13.60
C GLU A 169 -3.94 -22.26 -14.82
N GLU A 170 -5.00 -22.34 -15.63
CA GLU A 170 -5.04 -23.18 -16.82
C GLU A 170 -4.09 -22.70 -17.93
N GLN A 171 -3.99 -21.39 -18.17
CA GLN A 171 -3.23 -20.84 -19.30
C GLN A 171 -1.77 -20.50 -18.96
N CYS A 172 -1.50 -20.20 -17.70
CA CYS A 172 -0.25 -19.61 -17.24
C CYS A 172 0.38 -20.36 -16.06
N GLY A 173 -0.35 -21.32 -15.47
CA GLY A 173 0.13 -22.17 -14.40
C GLY A 173 -0.05 -21.59 -13.00
N TYR A 174 0.03 -22.47 -12.01
CA TYR A 174 -0.21 -22.16 -10.61
C TYR A 174 0.73 -21.07 -10.04
N ALA A 175 1.99 -21.04 -10.48
CA ALA A 175 2.94 -20.02 -10.04
C ALA A 175 2.49 -18.60 -10.43
N MET A 176 1.95 -18.44 -11.64
CA MET A 176 1.41 -17.16 -12.11
C MET A 176 0.13 -16.79 -11.36
N LEU A 177 -0.77 -17.76 -11.12
CA LEU A 177 -1.96 -17.54 -10.30
C LEU A 177 -1.58 -17.01 -8.91
N LYS A 178 -0.62 -17.65 -8.24
CA LYS A 178 -0.18 -17.22 -6.92
C LYS A 178 0.32 -15.77 -6.94
N ARG A 179 1.17 -15.44 -7.93
CA ARG A 179 1.74 -14.09 -8.07
C ARG A 179 0.67 -13.05 -8.40
N PHE A 180 -0.24 -13.38 -9.31
CA PHE A 180 -1.40 -12.55 -9.63
C PHE A 180 -2.28 -12.31 -8.41
N GLY A 181 -2.51 -13.33 -7.58
CA GLY A 181 -3.29 -13.20 -6.34
C GLY A 181 -2.64 -12.31 -5.29
N GLU A 182 -1.31 -12.23 -5.24
CA GLU A 182 -0.57 -11.28 -4.39
C GLU A 182 -0.75 -9.84 -4.88
N ILE A 183 -0.57 -9.61 -6.18
CA ILE A 183 -0.61 -8.29 -6.80
C ILE A 183 -2.03 -7.73 -6.91
N SER A 184 -3.00 -8.56 -7.34
CA SER A 184 -4.39 -8.14 -7.59
C SER A 184 -5.10 -7.71 -6.31
N LYS A 185 -4.77 -8.30 -5.16
CA LYS A 185 -5.31 -7.86 -3.87
C LYS A 185 -4.90 -6.43 -3.55
N ASP A 186 -3.62 -6.11 -3.71
CA ASP A 186 -3.10 -4.77 -3.42
C ASP A 186 -3.61 -3.74 -4.44
N PHE A 187 -3.74 -4.14 -5.71
CA PHE A 187 -4.18 -3.28 -6.80
C PHE A 187 -5.70 -3.01 -6.77
N VAL A 188 -6.52 -4.06 -6.72
CA VAL A 188 -7.99 -3.95 -6.78
C VAL A 188 -8.56 -3.42 -5.47
N LEU A 189 -8.12 -3.90 -4.31
CA LEU A 189 -8.63 -3.38 -3.03
C LEU A 189 -8.16 -1.94 -2.78
N GLY A 190 -7.01 -1.53 -3.32
CA GLY A 190 -6.52 -0.15 -3.26
C GLY A 190 -7.36 0.82 -4.09
N ASN A 191 -7.64 0.48 -5.35
CA ASN A 191 -8.37 1.35 -6.26
C ASN A 191 -9.87 1.34 -5.99
N CYS A 192 -10.46 0.20 -5.61
CA CYS A 192 -11.87 0.10 -5.31
C CYS A 192 -12.29 0.85 -4.05
N LYS A 193 -11.44 0.86 -3.03
CA LYS A 193 -11.65 1.64 -1.81
C LYS A 193 -11.50 3.15 -2.04
N ARG A 194 -10.76 3.56 -3.08
CA ARG A 194 -10.59 4.98 -3.45
C ARG A 194 -11.83 5.50 -4.20
N ILE A 195 -12.49 4.65 -5.00
CA ILE A 195 -13.74 4.99 -5.71
C ILE A 195 -14.91 5.15 -4.74
N GLU A 196 -15.10 4.24 -3.78
CA GLU A 196 -16.18 4.36 -2.76
C GLU A 196 -16.10 5.67 -1.95
N ASN A 197 -14.89 6.16 -1.67
CA ASN A 197 -14.70 7.42 -0.96
C ASN A 197 -14.90 8.66 -1.85
N ALA A 198 -14.78 8.53 -3.17
CA ALA A 198 -14.99 9.62 -4.13
C ALA A 198 -16.47 9.79 -4.50
N THR A 199 -17.27 8.72 -4.46
CA THR A 199 -18.73 8.76 -4.69
C THR A 199 -19.57 9.07 -3.45
N GLY A 200 -18.95 9.36 -2.30
CA GLY A 200 -19.61 9.83 -1.08
C GLY A 200 -20.17 11.26 -1.12
N ALA A 201 -20.63 11.74 -2.29
CA ALA A 201 -21.46 12.93 -2.38
C ALA A 201 -22.92 12.54 -2.12
N PRO A 202 -23.63 13.13 -1.14
CA PRO A 202 -25.03 12.82 -0.92
C PRO A 202 -25.84 13.40 -2.08
N THR A 203 -26.37 12.54 -2.94
CA THR A 203 -27.42 12.92 -3.88
C THR A 203 -28.67 13.27 -3.06
N ILE A 204 -28.86 14.56 -2.81
CA ILE A 204 -30.16 15.11 -2.38
C ILE A 204 -31.11 14.90 -3.56
N THR A 205 -31.88 13.81 -3.57
CA THR A 205 -33.07 13.74 -4.41
C THR A 205 -34.22 14.41 -3.67
N SER A 206 -34.52 15.63 -4.12
CA SER A 206 -35.83 16.25 -4.00
C SER A 206 -36.88 15.36 -4.68
N ARG A 207 -37.87 14.92 -3.92
CA ARG A 207 -39.29 14.94 -4.28
C ARG A 207 -40.17 14.74 -3.05
#